data_AF-A0A942KSP5-F1
#
_entry.id   AF-A0A942KSP5-F1
#
_cell.length_a   1.000
_cell.length_b   1.000
_cell.length_c   1.000
_cell.angle_alpha   90.00
_cell.angle_beta   90.00
_cell.angle_gamma   90.00
#
_symmetry.space_group_name_H-M   'P 1'
#
loop_
_entity.id
_entity.type
_entity.pdbx_description
1 polymer ?
#
loop_
_entity_poly.entity_id
_entity_poly.type
_entity_poly.pdbx_seq_one_letter_code
_entity_poly.pdbx_strand_id
1 'polypeptide(L)'
;MTHHIEHSGQGVQMHQMQAAGGANLLTDKNILSDCLASQKFLAACYNHAVTESANDSLRRDFMGIYQEEQNNLKAIFDVMTRQGWYNLNYASHQDIAQVQHQFQQEMTQGGKHFPGQLQYQAHAQGHQFNQHGLQAGQFAQQHHPGFNQPYRNW
;
A
#
# COMPACT_ATOMS: atom_id res chain seq x y z
N MET A 1 36.77 -69.79 16.89
CA MET A 1 37.46 -68.58 17.37
C MET A 1 38.01 -67.87 16.15
N THR A 2 37.58 -66.72 15.66
CA THR A 2 36.53 -65.75 15.98
C THR A 2 36.40 -64.96 14.68
N HIS A 3 35.27 -65.04 13.97
CA HIS A 3 35.06 -64.22 12.76
C HIS A 3 34.72 -62.80 13.20
N HIS A 4 35.63 -61.88 12.93
CA HIS A 4 35.50 -60.45 13.20
C HIS A 4 34.64 -59.83 12.07
N ILE A 5 33.36 -59.58 12.34
CA ILE A 5 32.48 -58.81 11.47
C ILE A 5 32.54 -57.37 11.98
N GLU A 6 33.28 -56.51 11.27
CA GLU A 6 33.20 -55.07 11.44
C GLU A 6 31.84 -54.59 10.91
N HIS A 7 30.93 -54.29 11.84
CA HIS A 7 29.76 -53.46 11.53
C HIS A 7 30.25 -52.03 11.34
N SER A 8 30.29 -51.60 10.09
CA SER A 8 30.39 -50.21 9.68
C SER A 8 29.19 -49.43 10.23
N GLY A 9 29.42 -48.74 11.34
CA GLY A 9 28.50 -47.74 11.88
C GLY A 9 28.47 -46.54 10.95
N GLN A 10 27.57 -46.54 9.97
CA GLN A 10 27.15 -45.33 9.28
C GLN A 10 26.54 -44.38 10.30
N GLY A 11 27.35 -43.39 10.74
CA GLY A 11 26.85 -42.26 11.50
C GLY A 11 25.78 -41.57 10.65
N VAL A 12 24.53 -41.68 11.08
CA VAL A 12 23.43 -40.88 10.54
C VAL A 12 23.74 -39.43 10.90
N GLN A 13 24.33 -38.72 9.94
CA GLN A 13 24.56 -37.29 10.03
C GLN A 13 23.18 -36.63 9.99
N MET A 14 22.64 -36.32 11.18
CA MET A 14 21.46 -35.47 11.29
C MET A 14 21.80 -34.11 10.70
N HIS A 15 21.36 -33.90 9.46
CA HIS A 15 21.30 -32.58 8.84
C HIS A 15 20.34 -31.74 9.69
N GLN A 16 20.89 -30.87 10.53
CA GLN A 16 20.12 -29.87 11.25
C GLN A 16 19.61 -28.88 10.20
N MET A 17 18.40 -29.13 9.71
CA MET A 17 17.62 -28.19 8.92
C MET A 17 17.43 -26.96 9.81
N GLN A 18 18.24 -25.93 9.58
CA GLN A 18 18.06 -24.61 10.16
C GLN A 18 16.64 -24.15 9.82
N ALA A 19 15.79 -24.08 10.84
CA ALA A 19 14.50 -23.44 10.79
C ALA A 19 14.71 -21.93 10.61
N ALA A 20 15.06 -21.52 9.40
CA ALA A 20 14.95 -20.15 8.94
C ALA A 20 13.44 -19.86 8.76
N GLY A 21 12.88 -18.94 9.55
CA GLY A 21 11.62 -18.29 9.14
C GLY A 21 10.65 -17.83 10.24
N GLY A 22 10.84 -18.16 11.52
CA GLY A 22 9.81 -17.88 12.53
C GLY A 22 9.94 -16.58 13.33
N ALA A 23 11.15 -16.03 13.47
CA ALA A 23 11.45 -15.11 14.57
C ALA A 23 11.22 -13.61 14.30
N ASN A 24 10.83 -13.21 13.08
CA ASN A 24 10.75 -11.79 12.71
C ASN A 24 9.33 -11.26 12.44
N LEU A 25 8.29 -12.10 12.37
CA LEU A 25 6.94 -11.65 12.01
C LEU A 25 6.22 -10.85 13.12
N LEU A 26 6.58 -11.08 14.38
CA LEU A 26 5.87 -10.52 15.55
C LEU A 26 6.58 -9.31 16.18
N THR A 27 7.43 -8.60 15.43
CA THR A 27 8.00 -7.34 15.95
C THR A 27 6.93 -6.25 15.92
N ASP A 28 6.93 -5.35 16.90
CA ASP A 28 6.03 -4.18 16.94
C ASP A 28 6.08 -3.38 15.64
N LYS A 29 7.27 -3.28 15.03
CA LYS A 29 7.46 -2.64 13.72
C LYS A 29 6.66 -3.34 12.63
N ASN A 30 6.73 -4.67 12.55
CA ASN A 30 6.03 -5.42 11.50
C ASN A 30 4.52 -5.44 11.74
N ILE A 31 4.08 -5.56 13.00
CA ILE A 31 2.67 -5.46 13.38
C ILE A 31 2.12 -4.09 12.99
N LEU A 32 2.78 -2.98 13.39
CA LEU A 32 2.32 -1.65 13.02
C LEU A 32 2.42 -1.38 11.51
N SER A 33 3.39 -1.98 10.81
CA SER A 33 3.47 -1.87 9.35
C SER A 33 2.27 -2.54 8.67
N ASP A 34 1.87 -3.71 9.14
CA ASP A 34 0.66 -4.40 8.67
C ASP A 34 -0.59 -3.59 9.00
N CYS A 35 -0.74 -3.15 10.26
CA CYS A 35 -1.87 -2.29 10.66
C CYS A 35 -1.95 -1.01 9.83
N LEU A 36 -0.82 -0.35 9.52
CA LEU A 36 -0.78 0.84 8.68
C LEU A 36 -1.26 0.53 7.26
N ALA A 37 -0.88 -0.62 6.70
CA ALA A 37 -1.33 -1.05 5.38
C ALA A 37 -2.85 -1.34 5.36
N SER A 38 -3.36 -2.07 6.36
CA SER A 38 -4.80 -2.32 6.51
C SER A 38 -5.60 -1.03 6.65
N GLN A 39 -5.11 -0.09 7.45
CA GLN A 39 -5.78 1.20 7.67
C GLN A 39 -5.85 2.06 6.41
N LYS A 40 -4.76 2.09 5.61
CA LYS A 40 -4.78 2.76 4.28
C LYS A 40 -5.81 2.13 3.34
N PHE A 41 -5.91 0.79 3.36
CA PHE A 41 -6.89 0.07 2.55
C PHE A 41 -8.33 0.41 2.96
N LEU A 42 -8.65 0.33 4.26
CA LEU A 42 -9.98 0.66 4.78
C LEU A 42 -10.36 2.11 4.49
N ALA A 43 -9.44 3.06 4.71
CA ALA A 43 -9.65 4.47 4.39
C ALA A 43 -10.02 4.68 2.91
N ALA A 44 -9.35 3.98 1.99
CA ALA A 44 -9.67 4.06 0.55
C ALA A 44 -11.05 3.47 0.24
N CYS A 45 -11.39 2.30 0.82
CA CYS A 45 -12.70 1.68 0.66
C CYS A 45 -13.84 2.59 1.13
N TYR A 46 -13.70 3.20 2.32
CA TYR A 46 -14.72 4.11 2.83
C TYR A 46 -14.80 5.41 2.04
N ASN A 47 -13.67 5.92 1.50
CA ASN A 47 -13.71 7.07 0.60
C ASN A 47 -14.52 6.78 -0.67
N HIS A 48 -14.35 5.61 -1.28
CA HIS A 48 -15.18 5.17 -2.42
C HIS A 48 -16.64 5.05 -2.00
N ALA A 49 -16.92 4.37 -0.87
CA ALA A 49 -18.29 4.20 -0.37
C ALA A 49 -19.01 5.53 -0.12
N VAL A 50 -18.33 6.51 0.49
CA VAL A 50 -18.85 7.87 0.68
C VAL A 50 -19.16 8.56 -0.66
N THR A 51 -18.28 8.41 -1.64
CA THR A 51 -18.37 9.10 -2.94
C THR A 51 -19.46 8.49 -3.83
N GLU A 52 -19.66 7.17 -3.76
CA GLU A 52 -20.59 6.43 -4.62
C GLU A 52 -21.97 6.17 -3.98
N SER A 53 -22.17 6.57 -2.71
CA SER A 53 -23.44 6.39 -2.00
C SER A 53 -24.52 7.35 -2.51
N ALA A 54 -25.58 6.80 -3.11
CA ALA A 54 -26.77 7.55 -3.52
C ALA A 54 -27.72 7.88 -2.34
N ASN A 55 -27.64 7.15 -1.23
CA ASN A 55 -28.46 7.40 -0.04
C ASN A 55 -27.73 8.31 0.96
N ASP A 56 -28.33 9.45 1.29
CA ASP A 56 -27.70 10.43 2.19
C ASP A 56 -27.50 9.95 3.62
N SER A 57 -28.35 9.07 4.13
CA SER A 57 -28.16 8.51 5.47
C SER A 57 -26.97 7.56 5.50
N LEU A 58 -26.94 6.63 4.55
CA LEU A 58 -25.84 5.69 4.44
C LEU A 58 -24.49 6.41 4.16
N ARG A 59 -24.52 7.47 3.35
CA ARG A 59 -23.36 8.32 3.12
C ARG A 59 -22.85 8.97 4.41
N ARG A 60 -23.75 9.45 5.29
CA ARG A 60 -23.36 10.00 6.59
C ARG A 60 -22.75 8.93 7.50
N ASP A 61 -23.30 7.72 7.49
CA ASP A 61 -22.77 6.61 8.29
C ASP A 61 -21.35 6.24 7.84
N PHE A 62 -21.12 6.10 6.52
CA PHE A 62 -19.79 5.88 5.97
C PHE A 62 -18.83 7.03 6.25
N MET A 63 -19.30 8.28 6.22
CA MET A 63 -18.47 9.44 6.55
C MET A 63 -18.02 9.40 8.01
N GLY A 64 -18.87 8.94 8.92
CA GLY A 64 -18.52 8.72 10.32
C GLY A 64 -17.38 7.70 10.46
N ILE A 65 -17.55 6.52 9.85
CA ILE A 65 -16.52 5.47 9.91
C ILE A 65 -15.23 5.92 9.22
N TYR A 66 -15.33 6.61 8.07
CA TYR A 66 -14.18 7.17 7.38
C TYR A 66 -13.35 8.10 8.28
N GLN A 67 -14.00 8.96 9.06
CA GLN A 67 -13.30 9.83 10.02
C GLN A 67 -12.59 9.02 11.11
N GLU A 68 -13.23 7.96 11.63
CA GLU A 68 -12.61 7.07 12.61
C GLU A 68 -11.36 6.38 12.04
N GLU A 69 -11.43 5.83 10.82
CA GLU A 69 -10.28 5.18 10.19
C GLU A 69 -9.15 6.16 9.86
N GLN A 70 -9.47 7.41 9.47
CA GLN A 70 -8.45 8.46 9.31
C GLN A 70 -7.73 8.77 10.63
N ASN A 71 -8.47 8.84 11.74
CA ASN A 71 -7.88 9.05 13.06
C ASN A 71 -7.00 7.87 13.49
N ASN A 72 -7.43 6.63 13.24
CA ASN A 72 -6.64 5.42 13.50
C ASN A 72 -5.36 5.40 12.67
N LEU A 73 -5.47 5.67 11.37
CA LEU A 73 -4.34 5.76 10.45
C LEU A 73 -3.31 6.79 10.93
N LYS A 74 -3.78 7.97 11.36
CA LYS A 74 -2.92 9.03 11.90
C LYS A 74 -2.22 8.59 13.19
N ALA A 75 -2.93 7.94 14.11
CA ALA A 75 -2.33 7.46 15.35
C ALA A 75 -1.22 6.43 15.10
N ILE A 76 -1.43 5.46 14.20
CA ILE A 76 -0.40 4.47 13.82
C ILE A 76 0.79 5.16 13.18
N PHE A 77 0.54 6.06 12.22
CA PHE A 77 1.59 6.85 11.57
C PHE A 77 2.44 7.61 12.60
N ASP A 78 1.82 8.29 13.56
CA ASP A 78 2.54 9.06 14.58
C ASP A 78 3.38 8.17 15.51
N VAL A 79 2.89 6.97 15.86
CA VAL A 79 3.70 6.00 16.61
C VAL A 79 4.89 5.55 15.78
N MET A 80 4.67 5.13 14.53
CA MET A 80 5.75 4.64 13.67
C MET A 80 6.80 5.71 13.36
N THR A 81 6.37 6.97 13.15
CA THR A 81 7.29 8.10 12.96
C THR A 81 8.09 8.40 14.22
N ARG A 82 7.46 8.43 15.40
CA ARG A 82 8.18 8.65 16.68
C ARG A 82 9.21 7.57 16.98
N GLN A 83 8.94 6.33 16.58
CA GLN A 83 9.88 5.20 16.73
C GLN A 83 10.94 5.15 15.62
N GLY A 84 10.91 6.05 14.65
CA GLY A 84 11.83 6.05 13.50
C GLY A 84 11.60 4.89 12.52
N TRP A 85 10.44 4.23 12.58
CA TRP A 85 10.09 3.10 11.72
C TRP A 85 9.49 3.52 10.38
N TYR A 86 9.04 4.77 10.28
CA TYR A 86 8.52 5.35 9.04
C TYR A 86 9.41 6.50 8.58
N ASN A 87 10.03 6.37 7.41
CA ASN A 87 10.89 7.41 6.86
C ASN A 87 10.08 8.39 6.02
N LEU A 88 10.19 9.68 6.34
CA LEU A 88 9.56 10.76 5.58
C LEU A 88 10.60 11.41 4.69
N ASN A 89 10.41 11.27 3.38
CA ASN A 89 11.15 12.06 2.41
C ASN A 89 10.42 13.40 2.27
N TYR A 90 10.95 14.44 2.89
CA TYR A 90 10.46 15.80 2.67
C TYR A 90 10.79 16.22 1.24
N ALA A 91 9.81 16.77 0.52
CA ALA A 91 10.06 17.38 -0.78
C ALA A 91 11.00 18.57 -0.59
N SER A 92 12.02 18.67 -1.42
CA SER A 92 12.90 19.85 -1.41
C SER A 92 12.17 21.06 -2.00
N HIS A 93 12.66 22.27 -1.72
CA HIS A 93 12.14 23.50 -2.35
C HIS A 93 12.22 23.43 -3.89
N GLN A 94 13.24 22.75 -4.43
CA GLN A 94 13.38 22.56 -5.86
C GLN A 94 12.31 21.61 -6.42
N ASP A 95 12.03 20.50 -5.75
CA ASP A 95 10.96 19.56 -6.15
C ASP A 95 9.60 20.26 -6.16
N ILE A 96 9.32 21.08 -5.14
CA ILE A 96 8.10 21.87 -5.05
C ILE A 96 8.00 22.87 -6.22
N ALA A 97 9.06 23.64 -6.47
CA ALA A 97 9.09 24.62 -7.56
C ALA A 97 8.92 23.96 -8.93
N GLN A 98 9.49 22.78 -9.13
CA GLN A 98 9.36 22.01 -10.37
C GLN A 98 7.91 21.57 -10.61
N VAL A 99 7.24 21.00 -9.59
CA VAL A 99 5.84 20.56 -9.70
C VAL A 99 4.90 21.75 -9.94
N GLN A 100 5.14 22.89 -9.28
CA GLN A 100 4.36 24.11 -9.51
C GLN A 100 4.47 24.58 -10.96
N HIS A 101 5.68 24.58 -11.52
CA HIS A 101 5.91 24.98 -12.90
C HIS A 101 5.28 24.01 -13.90
N GLN A 102 5.39 22.69 -13.69
CA GLN A 102 4.72 21.68 -14.52
C GLN A 102 3.21 21.89 -14.53
N PHE A 103 2.60 22.07 -13.36
CA PHE A 103 1.17 22.30 -13.24
C PHE A 103 0.71 23.58 -13.98
N GLN A 104 1.50 24.65 -13.89
CA GLN A 104 1.17 25.90 -14.58
C GLN A 104 1.28 25.77 -16.11
N GLN A 105 2.23 24.97 -16.61
CA GLN A 105 2.34 24.66 -18.02
C GLN A 105 1.16 23.82 -18.52
N GLU A 106 0.71 22.82 -17.75
CA GLU A 106 -0.44 21.97 -18.07
C GLU A 106 -1.75 22.77 -18.12
N MET A 107 -1.95 23.71 -17.18
CA MET A 107 -3.12 24.60 -17.21
C MET A 107 -3.14 25.51 -18.43
N THR A 108 -1.97 25.94 -18.93
CA THR A 108 -1.86 26.87 -20.06
C THR A 108 -2.05 26.15 -21.40
N GLN A 109 -1.76 24.85 -21.49
CA GLN A 109 -1.85 24.05 -22.74
C GLN A 109 -3.22 23.38 -22.99
N GLY A 110 -4.27 23.76 -22.27
CA GLY A 110 -5.65 23.40 -22.64
C GLY A 110 -6.05 21.97 -22.28
N GLY A 111 -6.44 21.77 -21.01
CA GLY A 111 -7.74 21.19 -20.63
C GLY A 111 -8.19 19.83 -21.18
N LYS A 112 -7.31 18.93 -21.62
CA LYS A 112 -7.71 17.57 -22.05
C LYS A 112 -7.06 16.41 -21.29
N HIS A 113 -6.25 16.68 -20.27
CA HIS A 113 -5.71 15.64 -19.41
C HIS A 113 -5.77 16.08 -17.95
N PHE A 114 -6.71 15.50 -17.18
CA PHE A 114 -6.64 15.53 -15.72
C PHE A 114 -5.41 14.72 -15.29
N PRO A 115 -4.53 15.24 -14.41
CA PRO A 115 -3.36 14.50 -13.97
C PRO A 115 -3.81 13.36 -13.04
N GLY A 116 -4.04 12.19 -13.62
CA GLY A 116 -3.92 10.93 -12.90
C GLY A 116 -2.44 10.73 -12.58
N GLN A 117 -2.06 11.07 -11.34
CA GLN A 117 -0.73 10.93 -10.75
C GLN A 117 0.30 11.98 -11.19
N LEU A 118 0.44 13.03 -10.37
CA LEU A 118 1.70 13.77 -10.25
C LEU A 118 2.75 12.78 -9.75
N GLN A 119 3.59 12.27 -10.66
CA GLN A 119 4.67 11.36 -10.31
C GLN A 119 5.81 12.17 -9.69
N TYR A 120 5.79 12.31 -8.36
CA TYR A 120 6.91 12.86 -7.60
C TYR A 120 8.13 11.95 -7.77
N GLN A 121 9.06 12.32 -8.63
CA GLN A 121 10.33 11.60 -8.80
C GLN A 121 11.35 12.15 -7.80
N ALA A 122 11.25 11.69 -6.55
CA ALA A 122 12.28 11.94 -5.55
C ALA A 122 13.57 11.19 -5.96
N HIS A 123 14.64 11.93 -6.22
CA HIS A 123 15.97 11.41 -6.50
C HIS A 123 16.59 10.82 -5.22
N ALA A 124 16.14 9.63 -4.81
CA ALA A 124 16.73 8.93 -3.67
C ALA A 124 17.44 7.66 -4.17
N GLN A 125 18.77 7.63 -4.00
CA GLN A 125 19.54 6.40 -4.11
C GLN A 125 18.97 5.36 -3.14
N GLY A 126 18.34 4.35 -3.74
CA GLY A 126 18.18 3.02 -3.18
C GLY A 126 17.42 2.91 -1.86
N HIS A 127 16.11 3.11 -1.87
CA HIS A 127 15.19 2.25 -1.11
C HIS A 127 13.83 2.28 -1.82
N GLN A 128 13.38 1.11 -2.31
CA GLN A 128 12.07 0.93 -2.90
C GLN A 128 11.01 1.48 -1.94
N PHE A 129 10.30 2.52 -2.38
CA PHE A 129 8.95 2.80 -1.93
C PHE A 129 8.21 1.47 -2.02
N ASN A 130 7.93 0.81 -0.90
CA ASN A 130 7.18 -0.44 -0.88
C ASN A 130 5.72 -0.10 -1.20
N GLN A 131 5.50 0.26 -2.46
CA GLN A 131 4.21 0.20 -3.11
C GLN A 131 3.88 -1.29 -3.25
N HIS A 132 3.31 -1.86 -2.22
CA HIS A 132 2.09 -2.63 -2.46
C HIS A 132 0.91 -1.64 -2.56
N GLY A 133 1.14 -0.58 -3.33
CA GLY A 133 0.19 0.46 -3.65
C GLY A 133 -0.74 -0.10 -4.68
N LEU A 134 -2.02 -0.14 -4.31
CA LEU A 134 -3.14 -0.39 -5.19
C LEU A 134 -2.90 0.38 -6.50
N GLN A 135 -2.70 -0.38 -7.57
CA GLN A 135 -2.45 0.15 -8.89
C GLN A 135 -3.72 0.85 -9.36
N ALA A 136 -3.78 2.17 -9.18
CA ALA A 136 -4.90 3.03 -9.58
C ALA A 136 -5.15 3.08 -11.11
N GLY A 137 -4.56 2.17 -11.89
CA GLY A 137 -4.67 2.09 -13.34
C GLY A 137 -5.20 0.76 -13.89
N GLN A 138 -5.53 -0.24 -13.07
CA GLN A 138 -5.96 -1.56 -13.59
C GLN A 138 -7.47 -1.70 -13.84
N PHE A 139 -8.31 -0.72 -13.49
CA PHE A 139 -9.77 -0.84 -13.71
C PHE A 139 -10.26 -0.32 -15.08
N ALA A 140 -9.37 0.15 -15.96
CA ALA A 140 -9.78 0.70 -17.26
C ALA A 140 -9.79 -0.32 -18.41
N GLN A 141 -9.45 -1.60 -18.19
CA GLN A 141 -9.44 -2.60 -19.27
C GLN A 141 -10.06 -3.93 -18.84
N GLN A 142 -11.38 -3.96 -18.69
CA GLN A 142 -12.13 -5.18 -18.95
C GLN A 142 -13.23 -4.86 -19.97
N HIS A 143 -12.89 -5.08 -21.25
CA HIS A 143 -13.85 -5.11 -22.35
C HIS A 143 -14.86 -6.25 -22.09
N HIS A 144 -16.05 -5.91 -21.60
CA HIS A 144 -17.20 -6.79 -21.63
C HIS A 144 -18.04 -6.47 -22.88
N PRO A 145 -18.33 -7.44 -23.76
CA PRO A 145 -19.26 -7.23 -24.86
C PRO A 145 -20.69 -7.29 -24.31
N GLY A 146 -21.44 -6.21 -24.50
CA GLY A 146 -22.90 -6.23 -24.43
C GLY A 146 -23.50 -5.86 -23.07
N PHE A 147 -23.76 -4.57 -22.88
CA PHE A 147 -25.03 -4.12 -22.30
C PHE A 147 -25.33 -2.70 -22.77
N ASN A 148 -25.89 -2.60 -23.97
CA ASN A 148 -26.46 -1.36 -24.48
C ASN A 148 -27.89 -1.22 -23.94
N GLN A 149 -28.12 -0.40 -22.93
CA GLN A 149 -29.41 0.25 -22.74
C GLN A 149 -29.25 1.71 -22.27
N PRO A 150 -30.00 2.66 -22.88
CA PRO A 150 -29.80 4.09 -22.70
C PRO A 150 -30.41 4.63 -21.40
N TYR A 151 -29.79 5.72 -20.94
CA TYR A 151 -30.14 6.59 -19.82
C TYR A 151 -31.64 6.66 -19.48
N ARG A 152 -31.98 6.35 -18.23
CA ARG A 152 -33.28 6.67 -17.64
C ARG A 152 -33.06 7.71 -16.54
N ASN A 153 -33.44 8.93 -16.85
CA ASN A 153 -33.55 10.03 -15.88
C ASN A 153 -34.57 9.64 -14.82
N TRP A 154 -34.17 9.71 -13.54
CA TRP A 154 -34.82 10.45 -12.43
C TRP A 154 -33.80 10.53 -11.29
#